data_AF-A0A6P9DGH3-F1
#
_entry.id   AF-A0A6P9DGH3-F1
#
_cell.length_a   1.000
_cell.length_b   1.000
_cell.length_c   1.000
_cell.angle_alpha   90.00
_cell.angle_beta   90.00
_cell.angle_gamma   90.00
#
_symmetry.space_group_name_H-M   'P 1'
#
loop_
_entity.id
_entity.type
_entity.pdbx_description
1 polymer ?
#
loop_
_entity_poly.entity_id
_entity_poly.type
_entity_poly.pdbx_seq_one_letter_code
_entity_poly.pdbx_strand_id
1 'polypeptide(L)'
;MAARGSRLLLGGVRLYNAKPLKLQLKGIYRADPADPCTPAWQLTPEYEAKLFGRHGKASGVDPTRLWPSLEKLQEMEAEERAWYPSLKEMQQSLDAKESEAEAKQRQKEEAIAAKMAKMPQMIENWQKEKEKRKLKEQQEKERRRLLLAEAREQYGYHLDHHSAEFQEMVLEREKIKRMEQKEEKKRMRGILAKKAMESKILSSTPDNKEEMAEQKDT
;
A
#
# COMPACT_ATOMS: atom_id res chain seq x y z
N MET A 1 -63.88 -83.17 8.22
CA MET A 1 -63.28 -84.42 8.73
C MET A 1 -62.15 -84.06 9.69
N ALA A 2 -62.28 -84.46 10.95
CA ALA A 2 -61.34 -84.12 12.01
C ALA A 2 -60.21 -85.15 12.09
N ALA A 3 -58.99 -84.77 11.72
CA ALA A 3 -57.79 -85.56 12.00
C ALA A 3 -57.27 -85.18 13.39
N ARG A 4 -57.71 -85.90 14.42
CA ARG A 4 -57.14 -85.83 15.77
C ARG A 4 -55.80 -86.59 15.75
N GLY A 5 -54.72 -85.85 15.52
CA GLY A 5 -53.36 -86.37 15.62
C GLY A 5 -52.95 -86.64 17.07
N SER A 6 -52.56 -87.89 17.33
CA SER A 6 -51.96 -88.41 18.55
C SER A 6 -50.76 -87.60 19.02
N ARG A 7 -50.79 -87.05 20.24
CA ARG A 7 -49.60 -86.50 20.92
C ARG A 7 -48.89 -87.63 21.67
N LEU A 8 -47.79 -88.10 21.11
CA LEU A 8 -46.81 -88.90 21.84
C LEU A 8 -46.22 -88.06 22.98
N LEU A 9 -46.35 -88.56 24.20
CA LEU A 9 -45.78 -87.99 25.42
C LEU A 9 -44.28 -88.33 25.46
N LEU A 10 -43.46 -87.52 24.78
CA LEU A 10 -42.01 -87.48 25.04
C LEU A 10 -41.77 -86.47 26.14
N GLY A 11 -41.17 -86.94 27.25
CA GLY A 11 -40.85 -86.13 28.41
C GLY A 11 -40.00 -84.89 28.06
N GLY A 12 -40.33 -83.78 28.72
CA GLY A 12 -39.35 -82.74 29.03
C GLY A 12 -39.04 -81.66 27.98
N VAL A 13 -39.68 -81.61 26.80
CA VAL A 13 -39.46 -80.50 25.86
C VAL A 13 -40.67 -79.58 25.84
N ARG A 14 -40.55 -78.43 26.52
CA ARG A 14 -41.52 -77.34 26.41
C ARG A 14 -41.42 -76.76 24.99
N LEU A 15 -42.34 -77.15 24.11
CA LEU A 15 -42.49 -76.56 22.77
C LEU A 15 -43.05 -75.13 22.90
N TYR A 16 -42.18 -74.18 23.19
CA TYR A 16 -42.51 -72.77 23.11
C TYR A 16 -42.50 -72.34 21.66
N ASN A 17 -43.68 -72.07 21.09
CA ASN A 17 -43.74 -71.40 19.79
C ASN A 17 -43.16 -69.98 19.95
N ALA A 18 -42.14 -69.66 19.17
CA ALA A 18 -41.61 -68.31 19.11
C ALA A 18 -42.70 -67.33 18.67
N LYS A 19 -42.71 -66.12 19.25
CA LYS A 19 -43.59 -65.05 18.80
C LYS A 19 -43.28 -64.76 17.32
N PRO A 20 -44.29 -64.39 16.51
CA PRO A 20 -44.05 -64.03 15.13
C PRO A 20 -43.05 -62.88 15.04
N LEU A 21 -42.19 -62.93 14.01
CA LEU A 21 -41.22 -61.87 13.74
C LEU A 21 -41.95 -60.56 13.44
N LYS A 22 -41.49 -59.47 14.06
CA LYS A 22 -42.01 -58.12 13.83
C LYS A 22 -41.42 -57.55 12.54
N LEU A 23 -41.95 -57.99 11.40
CA LEU A 23 -41.58 -57.44 10.10
C LEU A 23 -42.39 -56.17 9.80
N GLN A 24 -41.75 -55.18 9.17
CA GLN A 24 -42.43 -53.99 8.66
C GLN A 24 -43.09 -54.28 7.29
N LEU A 25 -44.03 -55.23 7.25
CA LEU A 25 -44.83 -55.54 6.07
C LEU A 25 -46.03 -54.59 5.90
N LYS A 26 -46.10 -53.52 6.70
CA LYS A 26 -47.16 -52.52 6.59
C LYS A 26 -46.98 -51.73 5.29
N GLY A 27 -48.11 -51.30 4.74
CA GLY A 27 -48.14 -50.34 3.64
C GLY A 27 -47.46 -49.02 3.99
N ILE A 28 -47.35 -48.16 2.99
CA ILE A 28 -46.70 -46.85 3.10
C ILE A 28 -47.43 -46.02 4.16
N TYR A 29 -46.70 -45.54 5.17
CA TYR A 29 -47.26 -44.71 6.23
C TYR A 29 -47.51 -43.30 5.72
N ARG A 30 -48.75 -42.82 5.84
CA ARG A 30 -49.16 -41.44 5.55
C ARG A 30 -49.78 -40.85 6.81
N ALA A 31 -49.22 -39.73 7.26
CA ALA A 31 -49.73 -39.06 8.45
C ALA A 31 -51.05 -38.34 8.16
N ASP A 32 -51.91 -38.24 9.16
CA ASP A 32 -53.15 -37.47 9.07
C ASP A 32 -52.84 -35.98 9.34
N PRO A 33 -53.19 -35.06 8.42
CA PRO A 33 -53.01 -33.63 8.61
C PRO A 33 -53.91 -33.03 9.70
N ALA A 34 -55.02 -33.68 10.06
CA ALA A 34 -55.93 -33.19 11.10
C ALA A 34 -55.48 -33.56 12.52
N ASP A 35 -54.56 -34.52 12.65
CA ASP A 35 -54.08 -35.01 13.95
C ASP A 35 -53.06 -34.04 14.56
N PRO A 36 -53.31 -33.50 15.77
CA PRO A 36 -52.38 -32.57 16.43
C PRO A 36 -51.10 -33.26 16.95
N CYS A 37 -51.10 -34.60 17.01
CA CYS A 37 -49.95 -35.39 17.42
C CYS A 37 -48.95 -35.62 16.26
N THR A 38 -49.37 -35.33 15.02
CA THR A 38 -48.50 -35.44 13.85
C THR A 38 -47.43 -34.35 13.88
N PRO A 39 -46.13 -34.69 13.79
CA PRO A 39 -45.09 -33.68 13.77
C PRO A 39 -45.11 -32.91 12.44
N ALA A 40 -44.93 -31.59 12.51
CA ALA A 40 -45.08 -30.68 11.37
C ALA A 40 -44.22 -31.05 10.14
N TRP A 41 -43.03 -31.61 10.35
CA TRP A 41 -42.13 -32.02 9.26
C TRP A 41 -42.68 -33.18 8.41
N GLN A 42 -43.64 -33.97 8.91
CA GLN A 42 -44.30 -35.02 8.11
C GLN A 42 -45.35 -34.47 7.16
N LEU A 43 -45.77 -33.23 7.35
CA LEU A 43 -46.77 -32.54 6.54
C LEU A 43 -46.14 -31.68 5.44
N THR A 44 -44.81 -31.59 5.40
CA THR A 44 -44.09 -30.79 4.39
C THR A 44 -43.99 -31.51 3.05
N PRO A 45 -43.86 -30.78 1.93
CA PRO A 45 -43.60 -31.39 0.62
C PRO A 45 -42.28 -32.17 0.57
N GLU A 46 -41.32 -31.86 1.46
CA GLU A 46 -40.06 -32.58 1.60
C GLU A 46 -40.27 -34.02 2.07
N TYR A 47 -41.22 -34.25 2.98
CA TYR A 47 -41.57 -35.59 3.42
C TYR A 47 -42.26 -36.40 2.32
N GLU A 48 -43.15 -35.76 1.56
CA GLU A 48 -43.76 -36.37 0.37
C GLU A 48 -42.70 -36.76 -0.67
N ALA A 49 -41.72 -35.89 -0.93
CA ALA A 49 -40.59 -36.19 -1.82
C ALA A 49 -39.73 -37.35 -1.30
N LYS A 50 -39.49 -37.43 0.01
CA LYS A 50 -38.78 -38.56 0.63
C LYS A 50 -39.54 -39.87 0.49
N LEU A 51 -40.86 -39.86 0.66
CA LEU A 51 -41.71 -41.04 0.45
C LEU A 51 -41.69 -41.50 -1.01
N PHE A 52 -41.80 -40.56 -1.96
CA PHE A 52 -41.67 -40.84 -3.38
C PHE A 52 -40.28 -41.39 -3.74
N GLY A 53 -39.20 -40.85 -3.17
CA GLY A 53 -37.85 -41.39 -3.38
C GLY A 53 -37.68 -42.83 -2.88
N ARG A 54 -38.37 -43.21 -1.79
CA ARG A 54 -38.29 -44.56 -1.20
C ARG A 54 -39.17 -45.60 -1.88
N HIS A 55 -40.39 -45.21 -2.26
CA HIS A 55 -41.43 -46.13 -2.72
C HIS A 55 -41.85 -45.89 -4.18
N GLY A 56 -41.27 -44.87 -4.84
CA GLY A 56 -41.61 -44.48 -6.21
C GLY A 56 -43.08 -44.10 -6.33
N LYS A 57 -43.66 -44.40 -7.49
CA LYS A 57 -45.08 -44.14 -7.80
C LYS A 57 -46.06 -44.84 -6.84
N ALA A 58 -45.63 -45.91 -6.16
CA ALA A 58 -46.47 -46.60 -5.19
C ALA A 58 -46.84 -45.73 -3.97
N SER A 59 -46.08 -44.65 -3.70
CA SER A 59 -46.38 -43.67 -2.64
C SER A 59 -47.65 -42.86 -2.90
N GLY A 60 -48.13 -42.80 -4.15
CA GLY A 60 -49.29 -42.00 -4.53
C GLY A 60 -49.06 -40.48 -4.45
N VAL A 61 -47.79 -40.04 -4.37
CA VAL A 61 -47.42 -38.63 -4.47
C VAL A 61 -47.34 -38.23 -5.94
N ASP A 62 -47.94 -37.07 -6.28
CA ASP A 62 -47.90 -36.53 -7.63
C ASP A 62 -46.48 -36.05 -7.98
N PRO A 63 -45.85 -36.58 -9.06
CA PRO A 63 -44.48 -36.21 -9.42
C PRO A 63 -44.31 -34.73 -9.78
N THR A 64 -45.38 -34.07 -10.23
CA THR A 64 -45.35 -32.64 -10.60
C THR A 64 -45.11 -31.74 -9.40
N ARG A 65 -45.56 -32.14 -8.21
CA ARG A 65 -45.39 -31.40 -6.95
C ARG A 65 -43.97 -31.45 -6.41
N LEU A 66 -43.13 -32.35 -6.92
CA LEU A 66 -41.73 -32.48 -6.53
C LEU A 66 -40.86 -31.37 -7.11
N TRP A 67 -41.28 -30.80 -8.24
CA TRP A 67 -40.60 -29.65 -8.84
C TRP A 67 -40.92 -28.39 -8.03
N PRO A 68 -39.96 -27.45 -7.93
CA PRO A 68 -40.19 -26.15 -7.32
C PRO A 68 -41.39 -25.42 -7.91
N SER A 69 -42.11 -24.65 -7.09
CA SER A 69 -43.08 -23.68 -7.61
C SER A 69 -42.35 -22.56 -8.34
N LEU A 70 -43.06 -21.83 -9.21
CA LEU A 70 -42.50 -20.71 -9.96
C LEU A 70 -41.87 -19.64 -9.05
N GLU A 71 -42.51 -19.34 -7.92
CA GLU A 71 -42.00 -18.40 -6.91
C GLU A 71 -40.65 -18.85 -6.34
N LYS A 72 -40.58 -20.12 -5.89
CA LYS A 72 -39.34 -20.70 -5.36
C LYS A 72 -38.24 -20.77 -6.41
N LEU A 73 -38.60 -21.03 -7.66
CA LEU A 73 -37.64 -21.04 -8.77
C LEU A 73 -37.05 -19.65 -9.02
N GLN A 74 -37.88 -18.59 -8.97
CA GLN A 74 -37.39 -17.22 -9.09
C GLN A 74 -36.50 -16.81 -7.90
N GLU A 75 -36.84 -17.22 -6.68
CA GLU A 75 -36.00 -17.00 -5.49
C GLU A 75 -34.63 -17.68 -5.66
N MET A 76 -34.61 -18.96 -6.04
CA MET A 76 -33.37 -19.69 -6.29
C MET A 76 -32.53 -19.06 -7.41
N GLU A 77 -33.15 -18.66 -8.53
CA GLU A 77 -32.45 -17.97 -9.62
C GLU A 77 -31.86 -16.63 -9.16
N ALA A 78 -32.58 -15.87 -8.32
CA ALA A 78 -32.11 -14.60 -7.81
C ALA A 78 -30.93 -14.78 -6.84
N GLU A 79 -31.01 -15.76 -5.95
CA GLU A 79 -29.91 -16.15 -5.07
C GLU A 79 -28.68 -16.60 -5.87
N GLU A 80 -28.88 -17.46 -6.87
CA GLU A 80 -27.79 -17.92 -7.73
C GLU A 80 -27.11 -16.77 -8.46
N ARG A 81 -27.87 -15.86 -9.07
CA ARG A 81 -27.30 -14.68 -9.76
C ARG A 81 -26.59 -13.73 -8.80
N ALA A 82 -27.05 -13.61 -7.56
CA ALA A 82 -26.44 -12.74 -6.57
C ALA A 82 -25.10 -13.28 -6.04
N TRP A 83 -25.02 -14.59 -5.80
CA TRP A 83 -23.86 -15.21 -5.16
C TRP A 83 -22.89 -15.88 -6.14
N TYR A 84 -23.39 -16.39 -7.26
CA TYR A 84 -22.63 -17.13 -8.26
C TYR A 84 -22.61 -16.37 -9.58
N PRO A 85 -21.65 -15.44 -9.77
CA PRO A 85 -21.51 -14.71 -11.03
C PRO A 85 -21.18 -15.66 -12.18
N SER A 86 -21.41 -15.19 -13.39
CA SER A 86 -21.07 -15.94 -14.59
C SER A 86 -19.56 -16.09 -14.74
N LEU A 87 -19.12 -17.15 -15.44
CA LEU A 87 -17.70 -17.39 -15.72
C LEU A 87 -17.04 -16.20 -16.45
N LYS A 88 -17.79 -15.54 -17.33
CA LYS A 88 -17.31 -14.38 -18.09
C LYS A 88 -17.05 -13.19 -17.18
N GLU A 89 -17.94 -12.90 -16.23
CA GLU A 89 -17.74 -11.83 -15.25
C GLU A 89 -16.53 -12.11 -14.35
N MET A 90 -16.35 -13.38 -13.96
CA MET A 90 -15.16 -13.78 -13.20
C MET A 90 -13.87 -13.53 -13.99
N GLN A 91 -13.82 -13.94 -15.26
CA GLN A 91 -12.66 -13.70 -16.14
C GLN A 91 -12.36 -12.20 -16.27
N GLN A 92 -13.37 -11.39 -16.57
CA GLN A 92 -13.22 -9.93 -16.67
C GLN A 92 -12.71 -9.29 -15.37
N SER A 93 -13.17 -9.80 -14.21
CA SER A 93 -12.69 -9.32 -12.92
C SER A 93 -11.23 -9.67 -12.64
N LEU A 94 -10.75 -10.82 -13.15
CA LEU A 94 -9.36 -11.25 -13.02
C LEU A 94 -8.47 -10.45 -13.95
N ASP A 95 -8.85 -10.30 -15.21
CA ASP A 95 -8.13 -9.50 -16.20
C ASP A 95 -7.97 -8.05 -15.71
N ALA A 96 -9.03 -7.46 -15.14
CA ALA A 96 -8.97 -6.13 -14.54
C ALA A 96 -7.95 -6.06 -13.39
N LYS A 97 -7.99 -7.01 -12.45
CA LYS A 97 -7.05 -7.07 -11.31
C LYS A 97 -5.61 -7.26 -11.76
N GLU A 98 -5.38 -8.11 -12.75
CA GLU A 98 -4.06 -8.36 -13.32
C GLU A 98 -3.51 -7.09 -13.98
N SER A 99 -4.31 -6.43 -14.82
CA SER A 99 -3.90 -5.19 -15.49
C SER A 99 -3.58 -4.07 -14.49
N GLU A 100 -4.35 -3.92 -13.40
CA GLU A 100 -4.06 -2.96 -12.33
C GLU A 100 -2.78 -3.32 -11.57
N ALA A 101 -2.55 -4.60 -11.29
CA ALA A 101 -1.35 -5.06 -10.62
C ALA A 101 -0.11 -4.80 -11.48
N GLU A 102 -0.17 -5.12 -12.78
CA GLU A 102 0.89 -4.83 -13.73
C GLU A 102 1.17 -3.33 -13.84
N ALA A 103 0.13 -2.50 -13.96
CA ALA A 103 0.30 -1.05 -14.01
C ALA A 103 1.01 -0.51 -12.75
N LYS A 104 0.64 -1.00 -11.56
CA LYS A 104 1.30 -0.64 -10.30
C LYS A 104 2.76 -1.11 -10.25
N GLN A 105 3.06 -2.30 -10.78
CA GLN A 105 4.44 -2.79 -10.87
C GLN A 105 5.27 -1.93 -11.82
N ARG A 106 4.77 -1.65 -13.03
CA ARG A 106 5.45 -0.78 -14.01
C ARG A 106 5.75 0.61 -13.45
N GLN A 107 4.78 1.25 -12.80
CA GLN A 107 4.99 2.55 -12.16
C GLN A 107 6.08 2.52 -11.08
N LYS A 108 6.14 1.44 -10.29
CA LYS A 108 7.21 1.26 -9.29
C LYS A 108 8.57 1.09 -9.96
N GLU A 109 8.64 0.27 -11.00
CA GLU A 109 9.87 0.03 -11.76
C GLU A 109 10.38 1.30 -12.43
N GLU A 110 9.51 2.08 -13.07
CA GLU A 110 9.84 3.38 -13.66
C GLU A 110 10.36 4.36 -12.61
N ALA A 111 9.71 4.43 -11.44
CA ALA A 111 10.15 5.30 -10.34
C ALA A 111 11.50 4.87 -9.77
N ILE A 112 11.76 3.55 -9.67
CA ILE A 112 13.06 3.02 -9.26
C ILE A 112 14.11 3.34 -10.31
N ALA A 113 13.84 3.09 -11.59
CA ALA A 113 14.76 3.38 -12.69
C ALA A 113 15.15 4.86 -12.74
N ALA A 114 14.18 5.77 -12.61
CA ALA A 114 14.44 7.21 -12.58
C ALA A 114 15.32 7.62 -11.39
N LYS A 115 15.09 7.04 -10.21
CA LYS A 115 15.94 7.28 -9.03
C LYS A 115 17.34 6.72 -9.24
N MET A 116 17.45 5.49 -9.74
CA MET A 116 18.73 4.84 -10.02
C MET A 116 19.56 5.61 -11.04
N ALA A 117 18.93 6.22 -12.06
CA ALA A 117 19.62 7.09 -13.01
C ALA A 117 20.21 8.35 -12.36
N LYS A 118 19.56 8.89 -11.33
CA LYS A 118 20.03 10.08 -10.59
C LYS A 118 21.10 9.75 -9.54
N MET A 119 21.16 8.51 -9.08
CA MET A 119 22.06 8.10 -8.00
C MET A 119 23.56 8.39 -8.25
N PRO A 120 24.14 8.12 -9.44
CA PRO A 120 25.56 8.38 -9.69
C PRO A 120 25.94 9.85 -9.46
N GLN A 121 25.13 10.79 -9.97
CA GLN A 121 25.36 12.22 -9.76
C GLN A 121 25.26 12.61 -8.28
N MET A 122 24.31 12.02 -7.54
CA MET A 122 24.19 12.24 -6.10
C MET A 122 25.40 11.72 -5.33
N ILE A 123 25.94 10.56 -5.72
CA ILE A 123 27.14 9.98 -5.12
C ILE A 123 28.35 10.88 -5.35
N GLU A 124 28.55 11.37 -6.58
CA GLU A 124 29.64 12.30 -6.89
C GLU A 124 29.54 13.59 -6.09
N ASN A 125 28.33 14.17 -6.00
CA ASN A 125 28.11 15.39 -5.23
C ASN A 125 28.41 15.17 -3.74
N TRP A 126 27.96 14.05 -3.18
CA TRP A 126 28.26 13.68 -1.79
C TRP A 126 29.75 13.49 -1.54
N GLN A 127 30.48 12.84 -2.46
CA GLN A 127 31.93 12.68 -2.35
C GLN A 127 32.63 14.03 -2.38
N LYS A 128 32.27 14.92 -3.33
CA LYS A 128 32.80 16.29 -3.40
C LYS A 128 32.53 17.09 -2.13
N GLU A 129 31.34 16.98 -1.55
CA GLU A 129 31.02 17.63 -0.28
C GLU A 129 31.84 17.08 0.88
N LYS A 130 32.05 15.77 0.93
CA LYS A 130 32.89 15.11 1.94
C LYS A 130 34.34 15.57 1.86
N GLU A 131 34.89 15.68 0.66
CA GLU A 131 36.25 16.21 0.44
C GLU A 131 36.35 17.69 0.81
N LYS A 132 35.39 18.52 0.38
CA LYS A 132 35.34 19.94 0.77
C LYS A 132 35.26 20.11 2.28
N ARG A 133 34.50 19.26 2.97
CA ARG A 133 34.41 19.27 4.44
C ARG A 133 35.76 18.93 5.08
N LYS A 134 36.42 17.86 4.62
CA LYS A 134 37.75 17.48 5.10
C LYS A 134 38.78 18.59 4.87
N LEU A 135 38.78 19.21 3.69
CA LEU A 135 39.70 20.30 3.37
C LEU A 135 39.47 21.51 4.28
N LYS A 136 38.21 21.90 4.52
CA LYS A 136 37.87 22.96 5.46
C LYS A 136 38.33 22.65 6.88
N GLU A 137 38.11 21.42 7.35
CA GLU A 137 38.59 20.98 8.66
C GLU A 137 40.13 21.04 8.77
N GLN A 138 40.86 20.66 7.72
CA GLN A 138 42.32 20.78 7.67
C GLN A 138 42.76 22.24 7.70
N GLN A 139 42.16 23.10 6.87
CA GLN A 139 42.46 24.54 6.85
C GLN A 139 42.15 25.21 8.20
N GLU A 140 41.07 24.81 8.88
CA GLU A 140 40.77 25.31 10.21
C GLU A 140 41.79 24.83 11.25
N LYS A 141 42.22 23.55 11.20
CA LYS A 141 43.29 23.05 12.07
C LYS A 141 44.60 23.79 11.87
N GLU A 142 44.98 24.03 10.61
CA GLU A 142 46.18 24.81 10.26
C GLU A 142 46.07 26.25 10.73
N ARG A 143 44.93 26.91 10.49
CA ARG A 143 44.67 28.28 11.00
C ARG A 143 44.76 28.34 12.52
N ARG A 144 44.16 27.39 13.23
CA ARG A 144 44.24 27.30 14.70
C ARG A 144 45.69 27.08 15.16
N ARG A 145 46.44 26.20 14.49
CA ARG A 145 47.86 25.97 14.78
C ARG A 145 48.71 27.22 14.58
N LEU A 146 48.48 27.98 13.50
CA LEU A 146 49.18 29.24 13.24
C LEU A 146 48.84 30.30 14.30
N LEU A 147 47.56 30.45 14.64
CA LEU A 147 47.12 31.37 15.70
C LEU A 147 47.75 31.03 17.05
N LEU A 148 47.84 29.74 17.38
CA LEU A 148 48.47 29.30 18.62
C LEU A 148 49.98 29.55 18.63
N ALA A 149 50.66 29.34 17.49
CA ALA A 149 52.09 29.61 17.38
C ALA A 149 52.40 31.10 17.61
N GLU A 150 51.62 31.98 16.99
CA GLU A 150 51.77 33.43 17.15
C GLU A 150 51.46 33.90 18.59
N ALA A 151 50.41 33.35 19.20
CA ALA A 151 50.12 33.61 20.61
C ALA A 151 51.27 33.18 21.53
N ARG A 152 51.93 32.06 21.22
CA ARG A 152 53.11 31.60 21.98
C ARG A 152 54.32 32.50 21.80
N GLU A 153 54.46 33.19 20.67
CA GLU A 153 55.52 34.18 20.46
C GLU A 153 55.28 35.46 21.27
N GLN A 154 54.02 35.90 21.41
CA GLN A 154 53.68 37.14 22.13
C GLN A 154 53.63 36.96 23.66
N TYR A 155 53.05 35.85 24.11
CA TYR A 155 52.70 35.63 25.53
C TYR A 155 53.46 34.44 26.15
N GLY A 156 54.20 33.64 25.37
CA GLY A 156 55.08 32.56 25.84
C GLY A 156 54.56 31.12 25.59
N TYR A 157 55.43 30.13 25.82
CA TYR A 157 55.19 28.72 25.40
C TYR A 157 54.07 27.97 26.15
N HIS A 158 53.64 28.44 27.34
CA HIS A 158 52.67 27.75 28.21
C HIS A 158 51.20 28.12 27.96
N LEU A 159 50.81 28.35 26.70
CA LEU A 159 49.46 28.76 26.35
C LEU A 159 48.69 27.66 25.62
N ASP A 160 47.43 27.51 26.04
CA ASP A 160 46.42 26.64 25.45
C ASP A 160 45.28 27.47 24.82
N HIS A 161 44.56 26.91 23.86
CA HIS A 161 43.47 27.59 23.15
C HIS A 161 42.30 28.01 24.06
N HIS A 162 42.16 27.41 25.23
CA HIS A 162 41.09 27.70 26.17
C HIS A 162 41.45 28.83 27.17
N SER A 163 42.68 29.35 27.14
CA SER A 163 43.07 30.43 28.04
C SER A 163 42.32 31.73 27.72
N ALA A 164 42.03 32.52 28.76
CA ALA A 164 41.35 33.81 28.60
C ALA A 164 42.17 34.79 27.73
N GLU A 165 43.48 34.80 27.90
CA GLU A 165 44.43 35.64 27.17
C GLU A 165 44.40 35.36 25.65
N PHE A 166 44.34 34.07 25.27
CA PHE A 166 44.24 33.68 23.85
C PHE A 166 42.91 34.13 23.23
N GLN A 167 41.82 34.02 23.99
CA GLN A 167 40.49 34.44 23.53
C GLN A 167 40.42 35.96 23.34
N GLU A 168 40.98 36.75 24.24
CA GLU A 168 41.05 38.21 24.11
C GLU A 168 41.85 38.63 22.87
N MET A 169 43.04 38.04 22.66
CA MET A 169 43.86 38.29 21.46
C MET A 169 43.12 37.95 20.16
N VAL A 170 42.40 36.82 20.11
CA VAL A 170 41.61 36.44 18.94
C VAL A 170 40.47 37.43 18.70
N LEU A 171 39.76 37.86 19.76
CA LEU A 171 38.67 38.83 19.66
C LEU A 171 39.14 40.20 19.17
N GLU A 172 40.30 40.67 19.62
CA GLU A 172 40.90 41.91 19.13
C GLU A 172 41.25 41.84 17.65
N ARG A 173 41.83 40.73 17.19
CA ARG A 173 42.11 40.50 15.77
C ARG A 173 40.86 40.42 14.92
N GLU A 174 39.80 39.76 15.39
CA GLU A 174 38.53 39.71 14.68
C GLU A 174 37.89 41.10 14.58
N LYS A 175 38.02 41.94 15.62
CA LYS A 175 37.58 43.35 15.57
C LYS A 175 38.36 44.13 14.52
N ILE A 176 39.69 44.03 14.50
CA ILE A 176 40.54 44.72 13.52
C ILE A 176 40.19 44.29 12.10
N LYS A 177 40.16 42.97 11.82
CA LYS A 177 39.78 42.43 10.50
C LYS A 177 38.38 42.84 10.07
N ARG A 178 37.42 42.88 11.01
CA ARG A 178 36.05 43.31 10.72
C ARG A 178 35.98 44.81 10.38
N MET A 179 36.85 45.63 10.97
CA MET A 179 36.95 47.06 10.63
C MET A 179 37.58 47.24 9.25
N GLU A 180 38.68 46.54 8.95
CA GLU A 180 39.32 46.54 7.64
C GLU A 180 38.35 46.09 6.52
N GLN A 181 37.63 45.00 6.72
CA GLN A 181 36.62 44.52 5.75
C GLN A 181 35.48 45.54 5.54
N LYS A 182 35.07 46.25 6.59
CA LYS A 182 34.06 47.32 6.45
C LYS A 182 34.61 48.49 5.63
N GLU A 183 35.87 48.86 5.83
CA GLU A 183 36.53 49.91 5.08
C GLU A 183 36.76 49.53 3.62
N GLU A 184 37.25 48.34 3.34
CA GLU A 184 37.38 47.79 1.98
C GLU A 184 36.03 47.74 1.27
N LYS A 185 34.97 47.29 1.96
CA LYS A 185 33.61 47.29 1.40
C LYS A 185 33.10 48.72 1.13
N LYS A 186 33.42 49.70 1.96
CA LYS A 186 33.11 51.12 1.71
C LYS A 186 33.89 51.67 0.53
N ARG A 187 35.19 51.36 0.41
CA ARG A 187 36.05 51.75 -0.71
C ARG A 187 35.56 51.14 -2.02
N MET A 188 35.25 49.84 -2.06
CA MET A 188 34.70 49.16 -3.24
C MET A 188 33.33 49.70 -3.65
N ARG A 189 32.45 50.02 -2.69
CA ARG A 189 31.18 50.72 -2.96
C ARG A 189 31.40 52.12 -3.53
N GLY A 190 32.37 52.85 -3.02
CA GLY A 190 32.77 54.17 -3.55
C GLY A 190 33.30 54.08 -4.98
N ILE A 191 34.13 53.07 -5.29
CA ILE A 191 34.66 52.84 -6.63
C ILE A 191 33.54 52.40 -7.60
N LEU A 192 32.65 51.50 -7.18
CA LEU A 192 31.47 51.10 -7.96
C LEU A 192 30.52 52.26 -8.22
N ALA A 193 30.30 53.14 -7.23
CA ALA A 193 29.48 54.33 -7.39
C ALA A 193 30.13 55.36 -8.34
N LYS A 194 31.45 55.56 -8.25
CA LYS A 194 32.19 56.41 -9.20
C LYS A 194 32.13 55.84 -10.63
N LYS A 195 32.34 54.54 -10.80
CA LYS A 195 32.22 53.86 -12.10
C LYS A 195 30.79 53.93 -12.66
N ALA A 196 29.78 53.83 -11.80
CA ALA A 196 28.38 54.01 -12.18
C ALA A 196 28.09 55.47 -12.61
N MET A 197 28.65 56.47 -11.91
CA MET A 197 28.54 57.88 -12.32
C MET A 197 29.29 58.15 -13.63
N GLU A 198 30.49 57.61 -13.82
CA GLU A 198 31.24 57.70 -15.08
C GLU A 198 30.46 57.06 -16.25
N SER A 199 29.85 55.89 -16.05
CA SER A 199 28.98 55.28 -17.06
C SER A 199 27.71 56.10 -17.33
N LYS A 200 27.22 56.84 -16.34
CA LYS A 200 26.06 57.73 -16.46
C LYS A 200 26.42 59.06 -17.14
N ILE A 201 27.65 59.55 -16.96
CA ILE A 201 28.20 60.73 -17.62
C ILE A 201 28.55 60.40 -19.09
N LEU A 202 29.09 59.21 -19.35
CA LEU A 202 29.38 58.71 -20.70
C LEU A 202 28.10 58.43 -21.50
N SER A 203 26.99 58.10 -20.84
CA SER A 203 25.67 58.00 -21.49
C SER A 203 24.89 59.32 -21.54
N SER A 204 25.36 60.38 -20.87
CA SER A 204 24.76 61.72 -20.90
C SER A 204 25.62 62.75 -21.65
N THR A 205 26.66 62.32 -22.37
CA THR A 205 27.40 63.20 -23.29
C THR A 205 26.65 63.18 -24.63
N PRO A 206 25.98 64.28 -25.05
CA PRO A 206 25.27 64.29 -26.31
C PRO A 206 26.26 64.29 -27.48
N ASP A 207 26.07 63.34 -28.39
CA ASP A 207 26.67 63.33 -29.73
C ASP A 207 26.26 64.61 -30.46
N ASN A 208 27.13 65.61 -30.41
CA ASN A 208 27.06 66.81 -31.24
C ASN A 208 28.21 66.72 -32.24
N LYS A 209 28.09 65.81 -33.22
CA LYS A 209 29.04 65.65 -34.34
C LYS A 209 28.56 64.76 -35.50
N GLU A 210 27.28 64.78 -35.87
CA GLU A 210 26.79 64.20 -37.14
C GLU A 210 25.65 65.03 -37.75
N GLU A 211 25.88 66.33 -38.01
CA GLU A 211 25.09 67.10 -38.99
C GLU A 211 25.99 68.18 -39.60
N MET A 212 26.99 67.78 -40.39
CA MET A 212 27.68 68.63 -41.39
C MET A 212 28.48 67.74 -42.35
N ALA A 213 27.81 66.80 -43.02
CA ALA A 213 28.39 66.04 -44.12
C ALA A 213 27.33 65.56 -45.13
N GLU A 214 26.31 66.36 -45.41
CA GLU A 214 25.39 66.13 -46.54
C GLU A 214 25.03 67.45 -47.24
N GLN A 215 26.04 68.28 -47.55
CA GLN A 215 25.93 69.32 -48.58
C GLN A 215 27.29 69.54 -49.24
N LYS A 216 27.66 68.60 -50.12
CA LYS A 216 28.48 68.81 -51.32
C LYS A 216 28.76 67.45 -51.93
N ASP A 217 27.92 67.07 -52.89
CA ASP A 217 28.29 66.74 -54.26
C ASP A 217 27.29 65.74 -54.86
N THR A 218 26.83 66.08 -56.07
CA THR A 218 25.89 65.41 -56.98
C THR A 218 24.39 65.54 -56.72
#